data_AF-A0A7R9NAE9-F1
#
_entry.id   AF-A0A7R9NAE9-F1
#
_cell.length_a   1.000
_cell.length_b   1.000
_cell.length_c   1.000
_cell.angle_alpha   90.00
_cell.angle_beta   90.00
_cell.angle_gamma   90.00
#
_symmetry.space_group_name_H-M   'P 1'
#
loop_
_entity.id
_entity.type
_entity.pdbx_description
1 polymer ?
#
loop_
_entity_poly.entity_id
_entity_poly.type
_entity_poly.pdbx_seq_one_letter_code
_entity_poly.pdbx_strand_id
1 'polypeptide(L)'
;MIRTRIRDFIVTDEDWIFAVADYTHPSGVRSILRYVPDADGERVRDGMRYRKLDFDDSYRFMRRERPEWLEDVHIVPFDKVRDVLNPVERVTELTERDPRVAEIVEVLKSGGISLDKMGITGSHLPGLNNESSDIDFIVYGRSWFRAREIIAMAKKAGGVIHELSDEMWHRIYSKRAPAIPFEEFLSHEIRKGNRGMVRETYFDLLYTRDWDEITPIERGIDLGRREIEAVVTNADYAFDSPAIYEVEDDEIKYVLSYTHTYAGQALPGERIEARGMLEELNGIRRLVVGTSREPKDEWIRSLTLLEEEKR
;
A
#
# COMPACT_ATOMS: atom_id res chain seq x y z
N MET A 1 24.53 0.31 -6.48
CA MET A 1 23.17 0.19 -7.07
C MET A 1 22.20 0.60 -6.00
N ILE A 2 21.34 1.57 -6.29
CA ILE A 2 20.32 2.02 -5.33
C ILE A 2 19.30 0.90 -5.20
N ARG A 3 19.02 0.51 -3.96
CA ARG A 3 18.10 -0.58 -3.66
C ARG A 3 16.93 0.00 -2.88
N THR A 4 15.73 -0.15 -3.43
CA THR A 4 14.48 0.37 -2.86
C THR A 4 13.41 -0.71 -2.91
N ARG A 5 12.42 -0.61 -2.02
CA ARG A 5 11.16 -1.36 -2.05
C ARG A 5 10.00 -0.38 -2.10
N ILE A 6 8.83 -0.89 -2.46
CA ILE A 6 7.59 -0.13 -2.24
C ILE A 6 7.54 0.34 -0.79
N ARG A 7 7.04 1.57 -0.58
CA ARG A 7 6.95 2.25 0.72
C ARG A 7 8.27 2.72 1.33
N ASP A 8 9.40 2.50 0.67
CA ASP A 8 10.60 3.31 0.92
C ASP A 8 10.39 4.71 0.33
N PHE A 9 11.18 5.68 0.77
CA PHE A 9 11.19 7.02 0.20
C PHE A 9 12.59 7.34 -0.32
N ILE A 10 12.68 8.14 -1.38
CA ILE A 10 13.94 8.67 -1.89
C ILE A 10 13.94 10.19 -1.81
N VAL A 11 15.11 10.76 -1.63
CA VAL A 11 15.33 12.21 -1.60
C VAL A 11 16.30 12.59 -2.71
N THR A 12 15.98 13.62 -3.49
CA THR A 12 16.87 14.14 -4.55
C THR A 12 17.78 15.25 -4.02
N ASP A 13 18.72 15.71 -4.85
CA ASP A 13 19.60 16.83 -4.53
C ASP A 13 18.83 18.14 -4.25
N GLU A 14 17.66 18.31 -4.86
CA GLU A 14 16.75 19.44 -4.64
C GLU A 14 15.85 19.31 -3.40
N ASP A 15 16.13 18.33 -2.52
CA ASP A 15 15.31 17.99 -1.36
C ASP A 15 13.89 17.55 -1.71
N TRP A 16 13.64 17.09 -2.94
CA TRP A 16 12.35 16.52 -3.30
C TRP A 16 12.23 15.11 -2.77
N ILE A 17 11.09 14.81 -2.15
CA ILE A 17 10.87 13.53 -1.49
C ILE A 17 9.81 12.74 -2.25
N PHE A 18 10.21 11.58 -2.76
CA PHE A 18 9.35 10.68 -3.51
C PHE A 18 9.07 9.41 -2.72
N ALA A 19 7.82 8.94 -2.77
CA ALA A 19 7.43 7.63 -2.27
C ALA A 19 7.65 6.58 -3.37
N VAL A 20 8.42 5.53 -3.08
CA VAL A 20 8.70 4.45 -4.03
C VAL A 20 7.43 3.64 -4.28
N ALA A 21 7.09 3.47 -5.56
CA ALA A 21 5.83 2.89 -6.03
C ALA A 21 6.00 1.46 -6.57
N ASP A 22 7.24 1.02 -6.83
CA ASP A 22 7.55 -0.28 -7.42
C ASP A 22 8.87 -0.83 -6.86
N TYR A 23 9.11 -2.12 -7.03
CA TYR A 23 10.34 -2.77 -6.56
C TYR A 23 11.51 -2.59 -7.52
N THR A 24 11.27 -2.48 -8.84
CA THR A 24 12.35 -2.46 -9.83
C THR A 24 11.98 -1.68 -11.09
N HIS A 25 12.93 -0.94 -11.66
CA HIS A 25 12.81 -0.36 -13.00
C HIS A 25 14.21 -0.18 -13.62
N PRO A 26 14.40 -0.41 -14.94
CA PRO A 26 15.72 -0.38 -15.56
C PRO A 26 16.38 1.01 -15.55
N SER A 27 15.59 2.08 -15.61
CA SER A 27 16.10 3.44 -15.86
C SER A 27 16.13 4.34 -14.63
N GLY A 28 15.68 3.87 -13.47
CA GLY A 28 15.59 4.69 -12.26
C GLY A 28 14.66 4.10 -11.21
N VAL A 29 14.27 4.91 -10.24
CA VAL A 29 13.32 4.53 -9.19
C VAL A 29 11.91 5.00 -9.57
N ARG A 30 11.01 4.04 -9.79
CA ARG A 30 9.57 4.30 -9.97
C ARG A 30 8.97 4.83 -8.68
N SER A 31 8.46 6.04 -8.69
CA SER A 31 8.04 6.74 -7.47
C SER A 31 7.04 7.86 -7.73
N ILE A 32 6.41 8.35 -6.67
CA ILE A 32 5.48 9.48 -6.71
C ILE A 32 6.03 10.62 -5.85
N LEU A 33 6.20 11.81 -6.43
CA LEU A 33 6.63 12.99 -5.68
C LEU A 33 5.58 13.33 -4.62
N ARG A 34 5.98 13.40 -3.35
CA ARG A 34 5.08 13.64 -2.22
C ARG A 34 5.33 14.96 -1.51
N TYR A 35 6.57 15.41 -1.47
CA TYR A 35 6.94 16.64 -0.76
C TYR A 35 8.01 17.41 -1.52
N VAL A 36 7.84 18.73 -1.55
CA VAL A 36 8.82 19.67 -2.10
C VAL A 36 9.09 20.76 -1.07
N PRO A 37 10.32 21.30 -0.99
CA PRO A 37 10.59 22.47 -0.18
C PRO A 37 9.67 23.64 -0.56
N ASP A 38 9.11 24.29 0.45
CA ASP A 38 8.20 25.41 0.29
C ASP A 38 8.21 26.27 1.56
N ALA A 39 8.54 27.56 1.45
CA ALA A 39 8.61 28.46 2.60
C ALA A 39 7.25 28.63 3.30
N ASP A 40 6.15 28.47 2.56
CA ASP A 40 4.78 28.50 3.08
C ASP A 40 4.25 27.10 3.41
N GLY A 41 5.10 26.07 3.32
CA GLY A 41 4.77 24.68 3.56
C GLY A 41 4.30 24.40 4.99
N GLU A 42 3.33 23.50 5.11
CA GLU A 42 2.69 23.11 6.36
C GLU A 42 3.45 22.00 7.12
N ARG A 43 4.41 21.35 6.45
CA ARG A 43 5.25 20.30 7.05
C ARG A 43 6.63 20.85 7.36
N VAL A 44 7.24 20.39 8.46
CA VAL A 44 8.55 20.86 8.89
C VAL A 44 9.45 19.66 9.16
N ARG A 45 10.66 19.69 8.61
CA ARG A 45 11.74 18.73 8.87
C ARG A 45 13.04 19.49 8.99
N ASP A 46 13.78 19.27 10.07
CA ASP A 46 15.13 19.84 10.30
C ASP A 46 15.18 21.38 10.09
N GLY A 47 14.10 22.08 10.47
CA GLY A 47 13.96 23.54 10.32
C GLY A 47 13.53 24.01 8.92
N MET A 48 13.46 23.12 7.93
CA MET A 48 12.99 23.42 6.58
C MET A 48 11.49 23.10 6.43
N ARG A 49 10.77 23.95 5.70
CA ARG A 49 9.34 23.75 5.40
C ARG A 49 9.13 23.04 4.07
N TYR A 50 8.11 22.18 4.04
CA TYR A 50 7.72 21.38 2.89
C TYR A 50 6.22 21.49 2.65
N ARG A 51 5.84 21.55 1.38
CA ARG A 51 4.45 21.40 0.94
C ARG A 51 4.18 19.96 0.56
N LYS A 52 3.12 19.36 1.11
CA LYS A 52 2.65 18.04 0.69
C LYS A 52 1.90 18.16 -0.63
N LEU A 53 2.29 17.36 -1.61
CA LEU A 53 1.61 17.25 -2.90
C LEU A 53 0.67 16.04 -2.88
N ASP A 54 -0.56 16.25 -3.36
CA ASP A 54 -1.41 15.15 -3.79
C ASP A 54 -0.98 14.64 -5.17
N PHE A 55 -1.65 13.61 -5.69
CA PHE A 55 -1.23 13.00 -6.96
C PHE A 55 -1.34 13.97 -8.14
N ASP A 56 -2.38 14.81 -8.22
CA ASP A 56 -2.56 15.69 -9.37
C ASP A 56 -1.57 16.87 -9.32
N ASP A 57 -1.34 17.41 -8.12
CA ASP A 57 -0.32 18.41 -7.84
C ASP A 57 1.09 17.89 -8.14
N SER A 58 1.37 16.65 -7.77
CA SER A 58 2.62 15.95 -8.02
C SER A 58 2.93 15.89 -9.53
N TYR A 59 1.98 15.41 -10.34
CA TYR A 59 2.15 15.35 -11.80
C TYR A 59 2.20 16.75 -12.45
N ARG A 60 1.42 17.73 -11.95
CA ARG A 60 1.51 19.12 -12.44
C ARG A 60 2.89 19.73 -12.17
N PHE A 61 3.44 19.49 -11.00
CA PHE A 61 4.77 19.95 -10.64
C PHE A 61 5.84 19.28 -11.51
N MET A 62 5.80 17.96 -11.64
CA MET A 62 6.79 17.21 -12.42
C MET A 62 6.79 17.56 -13.90
N ARG A 63 5.61 17.77 -14.52
CA ARG A 63 5.51 18.27 -15.90
C ARG A 63 6.20 19.62 -16.11
N ARG A 64 6.27 20.46 -15.07
CA ARG A 64 6.87 21.79 -15.15
C ARG A 64 8.37 21.76 -14.90
N GLU A 65 8.82 20.99 -13.90
CA GLU A 65 10.20 21.07 -13.40
C GLU A 65 11.14 19.98 -13.96
N ARG A 66 10.61 18.77 -14.20
CA ARG A 66 11.35 17.60 -14.70
C ARG A 66 10.46 16.74 -15.61
N PRO A 67 9.97 17.28 -16.75
CA PRO A 67 9.14 16.52 -17.68
C PRO A 67 9.81 15.25 -18.20
N GLU A 68 11.15 15.22 -18.22
CA GLU A 68 11.96 14.07 -18.61
C GLU A 68 11.93 12.90 -17.61
N TRP A 69 11.47 13.12 -16.37
CA TRP A 69 11.25 12.04 -15.39
C TRP A 69 9.82 11.51 -15.42
N LEU A 70 8.95 12.02 -16.30
CA LEU A 70 7.55 11.65 -16.33
C LEU A 70 7.28 10.63 -17.44
N GLU A 71 7.00 9.39 -17.04
CA GLU A 71 6.48 8.33 -17.91
C GLU A 71 5.02 8.02 -17.50
N ASP A 72 4.67 6.75 -17.27
CA ASP A 72 3.40 6.37 -16.65
C ASP A 72 3.33 6.80 -15.16
N VAL A 73 4.50 6.87 -14.52
CA VAL A 73 4.78 7.36 -13.16
C VAL A 73 6.07 8.19 -13.20
N HIS A 74 6.49 8.80 -12.09
CA HIS A 74 7.81 9.46 -12.03
C HIS A 74 8.92 8.41 -11.95
N ILE A 75 9.87 8.51 -12.87
CA ILE A 75 11.09 7.72 -12.93
C ILE A 75 12.26 8.61 -12.53
N VAL A 76 12.65 8.55 -11.25
CA VAL A 76 13.78 9.34 -10.76
C VAL A 76 15.08 8.63 -11.17
N PRO A 77 15.97 9.23 -11.97
CA PRO A 77 17.22 8.61 -12.36
C PRO A 77 18.08 8.25 -11.14
N PHE A 78 18.79 7.12 -11.19
CA PHE A 78 19.58 6.64 -10.06
C PHE A 78 20.65 7.63 -9.59
N ASP A 79 21.23 8.41 -10.51
CA ASP A 79 22.25 9.42 -10.21
C ASP A 79 21.67 10.71 -9.61
N LYS A 80 20.34 10.83 -9.52
CA LYS A 80 19.61 11.97 -8.91
C LYS A 80 19.05 11.66 -7.53
N VAL A 81 19.21 10.42 -7.07
CA VAL A 81 18.84 10.03 -5.72
C VAL A 81 20.03 10.28 -4.81
N ARG A 82 19.87 11.24 -3.91
CA ARG A 82 20.85 11.58 -2.88
C ARG A 82 20.76 10.62 -1.70
N ASP A 83 19.55 10.38 -1.21
CA ASP A 83 19.30 9.55 -0.02
C ASP A 83 18.14 8.57 -0.25
N VAL A 84 18.23 7.39 0.36
CA VAL A 84 17.10 6.45 0.53
C VAL A 84 16.71 6.45 1.99
N LEU A 85 15.45 6.75 2.29
CA LEU A 85 14.91 6.71 3.64
C LEU A 85 14.40 5.30 3.94
N ASN A 86 15.00 4.66 4.95
CA ASN A 86 14.75 3.27 5.31
C ASN A 86 13.66 3.14 6.40
N PRO A 87 12.53 2.47 6.12
CA PRO A 87 11.47 2.27 7.12
C PRO A 87 11.89 1.51 8.38
N VAL A 88 12.85 0.57 8.28
CA VAL A 88 13.33 -0.25 9.42
C VAL A 88 14.16 0.61 10.38
N GLU A 89 15.01 1.47 9.84
CA GLU A 89 15.79 2.42 10.63
C GLU A 89 14.84 3.41 11.32
N ARG A 90 13.87 3.97 10.57
CA ARG A 90 12.94 4.94 11.12
C ARG A 90 12.05 4.37 12.24
N VAL A 91 11.53 3.15 12.10
CA VAL A 91 10.69 2.57 13.17
C VAL A 91 11.49 2.34 14.45
N THR A 92 12.77 1.98 14.31
CA THR A 92 13.68 1.82 15.45
C THR A 92 13.87 3.14 16.20
N GLU A 93 14.14 4.22 15.47
CA GLU A 93 14.24 5.58 16.03
C GLU A 93 12.94 6.04 16.72
N LEU A 94 11.79 5.78 16.08
CA LEU A 94 10.50 6.23 16.58
C LEU A 94 10.00 5.42 17.78
N THR A 95 10.46 4.18 17.95
CA THR A 95 10.13 3.36 19.13
C THR A 95 10.56 4.05 20.43
N GLU A 96 11.64 4.84 20.41
CA GLU A 96 12.13 5.56 21.59
C GLU A 96 11.42 6.91 21.82
N ARG A 97 10.72 7.45 20.81
CA ARG A 97 10.25 8.84 20.79
C ARG A 97 8.73 8.97 20.67
N ASP A 98 8.07 8.00 20.06
CA ASP A 98 6.63 7.99 19.84
C ASP A 98 5.99 6.80 20.56
N PRO A 99 5.25 7.03 21.66
CA PRO A 99 4.65 5.94 22.43
C PRO A 99 3.61 5.14 21.62
N ARG A 100 3.02 5.73 20.58
CA ARG A 100 2.07 5.04 19.70
C ARG A 100 2.77 3.98 18.86
N VAL A 101 3.93 4.34 18.31
CA VAL A 101 4.78 3.41 17.54
C VAL A 101 5.36 2.34 18.47
N ALA A 102 5.83 2.73 19.66
CA ALA A 102 6.37 1.81 20.65
C ALA A 102 5.35 0.73 21.06
N GLU A 103 4.08 1.09 21.25
CA GLU A 103 3.01 0.14 21.58
C GLU A 103 2.73 -0.86 20.46
N ILE A 104 2.70 -0.43 19.20
CA ILE A 104 2.55 -1.34 18.06
C ILE A 104 3.75 -2.31 17.99
N VAL A 105 4.97 -1.78 18.11
CA VAL A 105 6.21 -2.58 18.08
C VAL A 105 6.20 -3.61 19.20
N GLU A 106 5.85 -3.21 20.43
CA GLU A 106 5.85 -4.13 21.57
C GLU A 106 4.81 -5.25 21.41
N VAL A 107 3.60 -4.93 20.92
CA VAL A 107 2.58 -5.95 20.63
C VAL A 107 3.08 -6.96 19.61
N LEU A 108 3.65 -6.50 18.49
CA LEU A 108 4.15 -7.39 17.44
C LEU A 108 5.38 -8.20 17.90
N LYS A 109 6.28 -7.59 18.67
CA LYS A 109 7.48 -8.22 19.21
C LYS A 109 7.12 -9.31 20.24
N SER A 110 6.21 -9.01 21.15
CA SER A 110 5.66 -9.99 22.10
C SER A 110 4.95 -11.15 21.40
N GLY A 111 4.35 -10.90 20.23
CA GLY A 111 3.77 -11.92 19.37
C GLY A 111 4.80 -12.73 18.53
N GLY A 112 6.09 -12.39 18.63
CA GLY A 112 7.20 -13.12 17.99
C GLY A 112 7.65 -12.56 16.64
N ILE A 113 7.28 -11.34 16.28
CA ILE A 113 7.81 -10.66 15.08
C ILE A 113 9.10 -9.93 15.45
N SER A 114 10.17 -10.14 14.70
CA SER A 114 11.44 -9.47 14.94
C SER A 114 11.43 -8.03 14.43
N LEU A 115 12.22 -7.14 15.06
CA LEU A 115 12.24 -5.72 14.73
C LEU A 115 12.74 -5.44 13.30
N ASP A 116 13.65 -6.26 12.77
CA ASP A 116 14.13 -6.18 11.38
C ASP A 116 13.05 -6.47 10.34
N LYS A 117 11.92 -7.05 10.77
CA LYS A 117 10.71 -7.27 9.95
C LYS A 117 9.67 -6.18 10.12
N MET A 118 9.96 -5.11 10.85
CA MET A 118 9.05 -3.99 11.06
C MET A 118 9.59 -2.74 10.35
N GLY A 119 8.68 -1.89 9.89
CA GLY A 119 9.04 -0.58 9.35
C GLY A 119 7.92 0.41 9.57
N ILE A 120 8.17 1.68 9.23
CA ILE A 120 7.14 2.72 9.22
C ILE A 120 7.35 3.61 8.00
N THR A 121 6.27 3.90 7.28
CA THR A 121 6.27 4.71 6.05
C THR A 121 5.42 5.97 6.22
N GLY A 122 4.89 6.50 5.12
CA GLY A 122 3.99 7.64 5.14
C GLY A 122 4.71 8.91 5.54
N SER A 123 4.04 9.78 6.30
CA SER A 123 4.64 11.03 6.77
C SER A 123 5.70 10.81 7.86
N HIS A 124 5.66 9.68 8.58
CA HIS A 124 6.60 9.35 9.64
C HIS A 124 8.00 9.02 9.10
N LEU A 125 8.10 8.44 7.90
CA LEU A 125 9.37 8.08 7.26
C LEU A 125 10.28 9.28 6.96
N PRO A 126 9.82 10.35 6.29
CA PRO A 126 10.61 11.56 6.11
C PRO A 126 10.63 12.44 7.37
N GLY A 127 9.89 12.12 8.43
CA GLY A 127 9.77 12.99 9.61
C GLY A 127 8.95 14.24 9.34
N LEU A 128 7.99 14.13 8.41
CA LEU A 128 7.03 15.19 8.05
C LEU A 128 5.64 14.90 8.62
N ASN A 129 5.55 13.98 9.59
CA ASN A 129 4.33 13.72 10.34
C ASN A 129 4.00 14.90 11.26
N ASN A 130 2.73 14.99 11.61
CA ASN A 130 2.18 15.94 12.57
C ASN A 130 1.19 15.19 13.48
N GLU A 131 0.60 15.89 14.43
CA GLU A 131 -0.34 15.29 15.41
C GLU A 131 -1.53 14.59 14.75
N SER A 132 -1.96 15.05 13.57
CA SER A 132 -3.07 14.46 12.80
C SER A 132 -2.65 13.34 11.84
N SER A 133 -1.36 12.96 11.82
CA SER A 133 -0.88 11.88 10.96
C SER A 133 -1.28 10.51 11.48
N ASP A 134 -1.78 9.70 10.57
CA ASP A 134 -1.94 8.26 10.71
C ASP A 134 -0.58 7.56 10.73
N ILE A 135 -0.56 6.34 11.27
CA ILE A 135 0.62 5.48 11.30
C ILE A 135 0.50 4.45 10.18
N ASP A 136 1.37 4.58 9.18
CA ASP A 136 1.52 3.58 8.12
C ASP A 136 2.60 2.58 8.53
N PHE A 137 2.22 1.55 9.31
CA PHE A 137 3.16 0.56 9.84
C PHE A 137 3.40 -0.56 8.82
N ILE A 138 4.64 -0.97 8.62
CA ILE A 138 5.02 -2.03 7.68
C ILE A 138 5.41 -3.28 8.47
N VAL A 139 4.98 -4.44 7.97
CA VAL A 139 5.63 -5.71 8.31
C VAL A 139 6.06 -6.40 7.02
N TYR A 140 7.29 -6.91 7.00
CA TYR A 140 7.91 -7.48 5.82
C TYR A 140 7.62 -8.97 5.66
N GLY A 141 7.39 -9.37 4.41
CA GLY A 141 7.28 -10.74 3.95
C GLY A 141 6.26 -11.57 4.73
N ARG A 142 6.57 -12.84 4.93
CA ARG A 142 5.67 -13.80 5.59
C ARG A 142 5.30 -13.42 7.03
N SER A 143 6.11 -12.62 7.72
CA SER A 143 5.82 -12.14 9.08
C SER A 143 4.56 -11.28 9.14
N TRP A 144 4.15 -10.68 8.03
CA TRP A 144 2.96 -9.82 7.98
C TRP A 144 1.66 -10.58 8.25
N PHE A 145 1.53 -11.83 7.76
CA PHE A 145 0.34 -12.65 8.01
C PHE A 145 0.18 -12.96 9.50
N ARG A 146 1.28 -13.31 10.17
CA ARG A 146 1.30 -13.50 11.62
C ARG A 146 1.06 -12.19 12.37
N ALA A 147 1.58 -11.06 11.87
CA ALA A 147 1.32 -9.75 12.47
C ALA A 147 -0.17 -9.43 12.52
N ARG A 148 -0.95 -9.75 11.47
CA ARG A 148 -2.41 -9.59 11.49
C ARG A 148 -3.09 -10.41 12.58
N GLU A 149 -2.69 -11.67 12.74
CA GLU A 149 -3.22 -12.53 13.79
C GLU A 149 -2.93 -11.95 15.18
N ILE A 150 -1.70 -11.46 15.40
CA ILE A 150 -1.28 -10.81 16.65
C ILE A 150 -2.13 -9.57 16.93
N ILE A 151 -2.33 -8.71 15.92
CA ILE A 151 -3.18 -7.50 16.04
C ILE A 151 -4.62 -7.89 16.39
N ALA A 152 -5.20 -8.91 15.73
CA ALA A 152 -6.54 -9.40 16.03
C ALA A 152 -6.66 -9.92 17.47
N MET A 153 -5.66 -10.67 17.94
CA MET A 153 -5.62 -11.15 19.32
C MET A 153 -5.49 -9.99 20.32
N ALA A 154 -4.66 -8.98 20.03
CA ALA A 154 -4.48 -7.81 20.88
C ALA A 154 -5.78 -7.02 21.05
N LYS A 155 -6.53 -6.82 19.96
CA LYS A 155 -7.86 -6.21 19.98
C LYS A 155 -8.85 -6.98 20.86
N LYS A 156 -8.92 -8.30 20.67
CA LYS A 156 -9.82 -9.18 21.45
C LYS A 156 -9.48 -9.22 22.94
N ALA A 157 -8.19 -9.10 23.29
CA ALA A 157 -7.74 -9.10 24.67
C ALA A 157 -8.05 -7.78 25.42
N GLY A 158 -8.54 -6.74 24.73
CA GLY A 158 -8.73 -5.42 25.33
C GLY A 158 -7.41 -4.72 25.67
N GLY A 159 -6.36 -5.01 24.89
CA GLY A 159 -5.04 -4.40 25.07
C GLY A 159 -4.97 -2.96 24.53
N VAL A 160 -3.76 -2.51 24.21
CA VAL A 160 -3.49 -1.13 23.71
C VAL A 160 -3.95 -0.86 22.28
N ILE A 161 -4.32 -1.92 21.54
CA ILE A 161 -4.81 -1.84 20.17
C ILE A 161 -6.31 -2.10 20.17
N HIS A 162 -7.06 -1.20 19.53
CA HIS A 162 -8.51 -1.21 19.51
C HIS A 162 -9.06 -1.31 18.09
N GLU A 163 -10.35 -1.65 18.00
CA GLU A 163 -11.11 -1.58 16.75
C GLU A 163 -11.32 -0.14 16.30
N LEU A 164 -11.64 0.02 15.02
CA LEU A 164 -12.05 1.30 14.45
C LEU A 164 -13.50 1.61 14.84
N SER A 165 -13.81 2.89 15.03
CA SER A 165 -15.19 3.34 15.17
C SER A 165 -15.92 3.38 13.82
N ASP A 166 -17.25 3.38 13.86
CA ASP A 166 -18.08 3.51 12.65
C ASP A 166 -17.78 4.80 11.89
N GLU A 167 -17.51 5.91 12.59
CA GLU A 167 -17.14 7.18 11.97
C GLU A 167 -15.81 7.06 11.21
N MET A 168 -14.85 6.31 11.76
CA MET A 168 -13.57 6.07 11.08
C MET A 168 -13.78 5.23 9.82
N TRP A 169 -14.64 4.20 9.87
CA TRP A 169 -14.97 3.41 8.69
C TRP A 169 -15.63 4.24 7.58
N HIS A 170 -16.59 5.09 7.91
CA HIS A 170 -17.22 6.00 6.94
C HIS A 170 -16.21 7.00 6.36
N ARG A 171 -15.26 7.49 7.17
CA ARG A 171 -14.18 8.36 6.71
C ARG A 171 -13.25 7.64 5.72
N ILE A 172 -12.88 6.40 6.01
CA ILE A 172 -12.06 5.58 5.11
C ILE A 172 -12.79 5.32 3.79
N TYR A 173 -14.06 4.92 3.85
CA TYR A 173 -14.89 4.69 2.67
C TYR A 173 -14.97 5.94 1.79
N SER A 174 -15.27 7.10 2.38
CA SER A 174 -15.36 8.37 1.66
C SER A 174 -14.04 8.76 0.99
N LYS A 175 -12.89 8.50 1.65
CA LYS A 175 -11.55 8.76 1.10
C LYS A 175 -11.18 7.82 -0.04
N ARG A 176 -11.66 6.56 0.00
CA ARG A 176 -11.38 5.54 -1.03
C ARG A 176 -12.30 5.66 -2.24
N ALA A 177 -13.53 6.16 -2.04
CA ALA A 177 -14.58 6.28 -3.05
C ALA A 177 -14.70 5.03 -3.94
N PRO A 178 -14.85 3.82 -3.36
CA PRO A 178 -14.85 2.58 -4.13
C PRO A 178 -16.13 2.45 -4.97
N ALA A 179 -16.10 1.60 -5.99
CA ALA A 179 -17.27 1.30 -6.83
C ALA A 179 -18.33 0.41 -6.15
N ILE A 180 -18.02 -0.13 -4.97
CA ILE A 180 -18.88 -1.05 -4.20
C ILE A 180 -19.60 -0.32 -3.05
N PRO A 181 -20.80 -0.78 -2.62
CA PRO A 181 -21.52 -0.19 -1.49
C PRO A 181 -20.75 -0.23 -0.16
N PHE A 182 -21.15 0.60 0.80
CA PHE A 182 -20.46 0.72 2.09
C PHE A 182 -20.46 -0.59 2.87
N GLU A 183 -21.56 -1.32 2.90
CA GLU A 183 -21.70 -2.57 3.64
C GLU A 183 -20.74 -3.62 3.09
N GLU A 184 -20.72 -3.79 1.76
CA GLU A 184 -19.80 -4.69 1.08
C GLU A 184 -18.33 -4.29 1.30
N PHE A 185 -18.04 -2.98 1.22
CA PHE A 185 -16.72 -2.45 1.51
C PHE A 185 -16.28 -2.79 2.95
N LEU A 186 -17.17 -2.55 3.92
CA LEU A 186 -16.90 -2.79 5.33
C LEU A 186 -16.62 -4.26 5.62
N SER A 187 -17.45 -5.17 5.09
CA SER A 187 -17.25 -6.62 5.18
C SER A 187 -15.87 -7.05 4.72
N HIS A 188 -15.46 -6.57 3.54
CA HIS A 188 -14.13 -6.83 3.00
C HIS A 188 -13.02 -6.24 3.87
N GLU A 189 -13.12 -4.97 4.29
CA GLU A 189 -12.09 -4.32 5.10
C GLU A 189 -11.94 -4.92 6.51
N ILE A 190 -13.03 -5.35 7.15
CA ILE A 190 -12.98 -6.04 8.44
C ILE A 190 -12.19 -7.34 8.30
N ARG A 191 -12.50 -8.15 7.28
CA ARG A 191 -11.80 -9.43 7.04
C ARG A 191 -10.31 -9.23 6.73
N LYS A 192 -9.94 -8.12 6.08
CA LYS A 192 -8.52 -7.78 5.83
C LYS A 192 -7.74 -7.60 7.12
N GLY A 193 -8.36 -7.22 8.24
CA GLY A 193 -7.75 -7.26 9.57
C GLY A 193 -6.40 -6.55 9.67
N ASN A 194 -6.18 -5.53 8.84
CA ASN A 194 -4.90 -4.84 8.66
C ASN A 194 -4.98 -3.36 9.06
N ARG A 195 -5.94 -3.03 9.95
CA ARG A 195 -6.16 -1.68 10.47
C ARG A 195 -6.42 -1.74 11.96
N GLY A 196 -6.05 -0.71 12.70
CA GLY A 196 -6.36 -0.60 14.11
C GLY A 196 -6.27 0.84 14.62
N MET A 197 -6.69 1.02 15.86
CA MET A 197 -6.44 2.23 16.64
C MET A 197 -5.41 1.90 17.73
N VAL A 198 -4.40 2.74 17.90
CA VAL A 198 -3.52 2.72 19.07
C VAL A 198 -3.67 4.06 19.77
N ARG A 199 -4.14 4.03 21.02
CA ARG A 199 -4.67 5.24 21.69
C ARG A 199 -5.75 5.87 20.78
N GLU A 200 -5.63 7.16 20.50
CA GLU A 200 -6.53 7.89 19.58
C GLU A 200 -6.02 7.95 18.13
N THR A 201 -4.95 7.21 17.78
CA THR A 201 -4.33 7.27 16.46
C THR A 201 -4.66 6.05 15.62
N TYR A 202 -5.18 6.33 14.43
CA TYR A 202 -5.43 5.35 13.39
C TYR A 202 -4.12 4.83 12.77
N PHE A 203 -4.01 3.51 12.56
CA PHE A 203 -2.90 2.91 11.84
C PHE A 203 -3.33 1.85 10.82
N ASP A 204 -2.59 1.79 9.71
CA ASP A 204 -2.61 0.71 8.72
C ASP A 204 -1.43 -0.24 8.99
N LEU A 205 -1.67 -1.54 8.82
CA LEU A 205 -0.65 -2.60 8.79
C LEU A 205 -0.41 -3.02 7.34
N LEU A 206 0.71 -2.59 6.78
CA LEU A 206 1.05 -2.69 5.38
C LEU A 206 2.02 -3.84 5.10
N TYR A 207 1.75 -4.62 4.06
CA TYR A 207 2.60 -5.73 3.60
C TYR A 207 3.61 -5.24 2.58
N THR A 208 4.92 -5.41 2.81
CA THR A 208 5.97 -5.23 1.80
C THR A 208 6.77 -6.52 1.69
N ARG A 209 7.17 -6.94 0.49
CA ARG A 209 8.02 -8.12 0.29
C ARG A 209 9.37 -8.00 1.01
N ASP A 210 9.86 -9.13 1.49
CA ASP A 210 11.28 -9.28 1.82
C ASP A 210 12.15 -9.25 0.56
N TRP A 211 13.43 -8.96 0.76
CA TRP A 211 14.39 -8.74 -0.32
C TRP A 211 14.56 -9.92 -1.29
N ASP A 212 14.36 -11.15 -0.80
CA ASP A 212 14.44 -12.40 -1.54
C ASP A 212 13.13 -12.81 -2.22
N GLU A 213 12.01 -12.16 -1.89
CA GLU A 213 10.68 -12.38 -2.49
C GLU A 213 10.42 -11.44 -3.69
N ILE A 214 11.26 -10.42 -3.87
CA ILE A 214 11.09 -9.41 -4.91
C ILE A 214 11.40 -9.99 -6.29
N THR A 215 10.39 -9.95 -7.14
CA THR A 215 10.50 -10.27 -8.56
C THR A 215 9.89 -9.11 -9.36
N PRO A 216 10.56 -8.59 -10.40
CA PRO A 216 9.99 -7.57 -11.27
C PRO A 216 8.63 -7.99 -11.84
N ILE A 217 7.66 -7.07 -11.83
CA ILE A 217 6.39 -7.24 -12.53
C ILE A 217 6.42 -6.30 -13.72
N GLU A 218 6.67 -6.86 -14.90
CA GLU A 218 6.67 -6.08 -16.14
C GLU A 218 5.24 -5.76 -16.58
N ARG A 219 5.05 -4.63 -17.26
CA ARG A 219 3.78 -4.24 -17.89
C ARG A 219 3.61 -4.97 -19.22
N GLY A 220 2.40 -5.45 -19.49
CA GLY A 220 1.99 -6.06 -20.75
C GLY A 220 1.27 -5.09 -21.69
N ILE A 221 0.59 -5.66 -22.68
CA ILE A 221 -0.20 -4.93 -23.69
C ILE A 221 -1.67 -5.01 -23.33
N ASP A 222 -2.36 -3.87 -23.33
CA ASP A 222 -3.80 -3.78 -23.06
C ASP A 222 -4.61 -4.34 -24.23
N LEU A 223 -5.53 -5.26 -23.94
CA LEU A 223 -6.40 -5.93 -24.91
C LEU A 223 -7.88 -5.52 -24.79
N GLY A 224 -8.23 -4.69 -23.81
CA GLY A 224 -9.59 -4.18 -23.58
C GLY A 224 -10.17 -4.62 -22.24
N ARG A 225 -11.30 -4.02 -21.85
CA ARG A 225 -11.95 -4.35 -20.57
C ARG A 225 -12.65 -5.69 -20.63
N ARG A 226 -12.56 -6.45 -19.53
CA ARG A 226 -13.23 -7.73 -19.36
C ARG A 226 -13.72 -7.90 -17.93
N GLU A 227 -14.77 -8.70 -17.80
CA GLU A 227 -15.32 -9.17 -16.55
C GLU A 227 -15.23 -10.70 -16.53
N ILE A 228 -14.84 -11.27 -15.39
CA ILE A 228 -14.75 -12.71 -15.17
C ILE A 228 -15.35 -13.09 -13.82
N GLU A 229 -15.77 -14.34 -13.73
CA GLU A 229 -15.91 -15.05 -12.46
C GLU A 229 -14.92 -16.20 -12.43
N ALA A 230 -14.15 -16.33 -11.36
CA ALA A 230 -13.15 -17.39 -11.23
C ALA A 230 -12.91 -17.77 -9.77
N VAL A 231 -12.35 -18.96 -9.53
CA VAL A 231 -11.93 -19.40 -8.19
C VAL A 231 -10.48 -18.99 -7.97
N VAL A 232 -10.19 -18.35 -6.83
CA VAL A 232 -8.81 -18.00 -6.45
C VAL A 232 -8.09 -19.26 -5.98
N THR A 233 -6.94 -19.57 -6.58
CA THR A 233 -6.12 -20.74 -6.25
C THR A 233 -4.93 -20.38 -5.37
N ASN A 234 -4.39 -19.16 -5.49
CA ASN A 234 -3.32 -18.63 -4.64
C ASN A 234 -3.52 -17.12 -4.39
N ALA A 235 -3.20 -16.68 -3.17
CA ALA A 235 -3.34 -15.30 -2.71
C ALA A 235 -2.13 -14.83 -1.85
N ASP A 236 -0.95 -15.44 -2.03
CA ASP A 236 0.25 -15.19 -1.20
C ASP A 236 0.72 -13.73 -1.28
N TYR A 237 0.46 -13.04 -2.40
CA TYR A 237 0.75 -11.62 -2.59
C TYR A 237 -0.52 -10.76 -2.67
N ALA A 238 -1.64 -11.20 -2.09
CA ALA A 238 -2.90 -10.45 -2.14
C ALA A 238 -2.84 -9.08 -1.44
N PHE A 239 -1.87 -8.84 -0.56
CA PHE A 239 -1.71 -7.56 0.16
C PHE A 239 -0.56 -6.69 -0.37
N ASP A 240 0.09 -7.15 -1.43
CA ASP A 240 1.17 -6.43 -2.09
C ASP A 240 0.65 -5.32 -3.01
N SER A 241 1.57 -4.62 -3.67
CA SER A 241 1.26 -3.66 -4.72
C SER A 241 2.08 -3.97 -5.98
N PRO A 242 1.47 -4.52 -7.04
CA PRO A 242 0.07 -4.93 -7.11
C PRO A 242 -0.23 -6.14 -6.21
N ALA A 243 -1.48 -6.23 -5.74
CA ALA A 243 -2.02 -7.46 -5.18
C ALA A 243 -2.13 -8.52 -6.29
N ILE A 244 -1.78 -9.77 -5.99
CA ILE A 244 -1.81 -10.86 -6.98
C ILE A 244 -2.73 -11.97 -6.49
N TYR A 245 -3.68 -12.35 -7.35
CA TYR A 245 -4.53 -13.53 -7.20
C TYR A 245 -4.29 -14.46 -8.39
N GLU A 246 -3.86 -15.69 -8.13
CA GLU A 246 -3.91 -16.75 -9.13
C GLU A 246 -5.34 -17.27 -9.19
N VAL A 247 -5.86 -17.50 -10.41
CA VAL A 247 -7.26 -17.90 -10.61
C VAL A 247 -7.38 -19.10 -11.52
N GLU A 248 -8.45 -19.88 -11.31
CA GLU A 248 -8.87 -20.96 -12.19
C GLU A 248 -9.80 -20.39 -13.28
N ASP A 249 -9.22 -20.00 -14.41
CA ASP A 249 -9.90 -19.51 -15.62
C ASP A 249 -9.15 -20.02 -16.87
N ASP A 250 -9.89 -20.31 -17.95
CA ASP A 250 -9.33 -20.90 -19.18
C ASP A 250 -8.37 -19.95 -19.92
N GLU A 251 -8.53 -18.64 -19.75
CA GLU A 251 -7.78 -17.62 -20.48
C GLU A 251 -6.92 -16.76 -19.56
N ILE A 252 -7.39 -16.46 -18.34
CA ILE A 252 -6.77 -15.50 -17.42
C ILE A 252 -6.04 -16.24 -16.30
N LYS A 253 -4.72 -16.07 -16.21
CA LYS A 253 -3.92 -16.73 -15.17
C LYS A 253 -3.93 -15.98 -13.83
N TYR A 254 -3.98 -14.65 -13.90
CA TYR A 254 -3.87 -13.77 -12.73
C TYR A 254 -4.90 -12.65 -12.76
N VAL A 255 -5.43 -12.30 -11.59
CA VAL A 255 -6.04 -10.99 -11.35
C VAL A 255 -5.06 -10.16 -10.53
N LEU A 256 -4.69 -8.98 -11.05
CA LEU A 256 -3.78 -8.03 -10.41
C LEU A 256 -4.56 -6.81 -9.91
N SER A 257 -4.22 -6.29 -8.73
CA SER A 257 -4.78 -5.03 -8.26
C SER A 257 -3.72 -4.00 -7.88
N TYR A 258 -3.68 -2.88 -8.58
CA TYR A 258 -2.84 -1.71 -8.25
C TYR A 258 -3.52 -0.74 -7.29
N THR A 259 -4.75 -1.03 -6.84
CA THR A 259 -5.44 -0.23 -5.83
C THR A 259 -5.50 -0.97 -4.50
N HIS A 260 -5.16 -0.25 -3.43
CA HIS A 260 -5.29 -0.77 -2.06
C HIS A 260 -6.72 -1.19 -1.70
N THR A 261 -7.73 -0.66 -2.40
CA THR A 261 -9.14 -1.02 -2.18
C THR A 261 -9.39 -2.51 -2.38
N TYR A 262 -8.71 -3.15 -3.33
CA TYR A 262 -8.89 -4.57 -3.63
C TYR A 262 -7.67 -5.43 -3.29
N ALA A 263 -6.74 -4.89 -2.49
CA ALA A 263 -5.73 -5.71 -1.82
C ALA A 263 -6.38 -6.48 -0.67
N GLY A 264 -6.11 -7.79 -0.56
CA GLY A 264 -6.67 -8.69 0.46
C GLY A 264 -8.14 -9.08 0.23
N GLN A 265 -8.61 -8.94 -1.01
CA GLN A 265 -10.02 -9.01 -1.38
C GLN A 265 -10.59 -10.42 -1.49
N ALA A 266 -9.74 -11.44 -1.59
CA ALA A 266 -10.16 -12.84 -1.65
C ALA A 266 -9.12 -13.78 -1.04
N LEU A 267 -9.57 -14.96 -0.64
CA LEU A 267 -8.75 -16.05 -0.10
C LEU A 267 -8.70 -17.24 -1.09
N PRO A 268 -7.69 -18.12 -1.00
CA PRO A 268 -7.68 -19.35 -1.78
C PRO A 268 -8.94 -20.18 -1.54
N GLY A 269 -9.55 -20.68 -2.62
CA GLY A 269 -10.81 -21.41 -2.63
C GLY A 269 -12.06 -20.53 -2.77
N GLU A 270 -11.95 -19.21 -2.65
CA GLU A 270 -13.09 -18.31 -2.84
C GLU A 270 -13.35 -18.03 -4.32
N ARG A 271 -14.64 -17.91 -4.67
CA ARG A 271 -15.08 -17.44 -5.97
C ARG A 271 -15.12 -15.91 -5.96
N ILE A 272 -14.50 -15.31 -6.97
CA ILE A 272 -14.49 -13.86 -7.17
C ILE A 272 -15.23 -13.47 -8.45
N GLU A 273 -15.80 -12.27 -8.44
CA GLU A 273 -16.17 -11.50 -9.63
C GLU A 273 -15.14 -10.37 -9.77
N ALA A 274 -14.52 -10.26 -10.94
CA ALA A 274 -13.53 -9.22 -11.19
C ALA A 274 -13.73 -8.57 -12.56
N ARG A 275 -13.59 -7.25 -12.60
CA ARG A 275 -13.64 -6.45 -13.82
C ARG A 275 -12.46 -5.50 -13.89
N GLY A 276 -11.79 -5.49 -15.04
CA GLY A 276 -10.60 -4.67 -15.24
C GLY A 276 -10.11 -4.69 -16.69
N MET A 277 -8.88 -4.26 -16.90
CA MET A 277 -8.20 -4.31 -18.19
C MET A 277 -7.58 -5.68 -18.40
N LEU A 278 -7.97 -6.37 -19.48
CA LEU A 278 -7.25 -7.56 -19.93
C LEU A 278 -5.90 -7.12 -20.49
N GLU A 279 -4.83 -7.74 -19.99
CA GLU A 279 -3.47 -7.44 -20.37
C GLU A 279 -2.75 -8.74 -20.74
N GLU A 280 -1.91 -8.70 -21.79
CA GLU A 280 -1.11 -9.84 -22.23
C GLU A 280 0.39 -9.53 -22.12
N LEU A 281 1.13 -10.45 -21.49
CA LEU A 281 2.58 -10.40 -21.38
C LEU A 281 3.15 -11.80 -21.66
N ASN A 282 3.97 -11.91 -22.70
CA ASN A 282 4.63 -13.17 -23.08
C ASN A 282 3.66 -14.37 -23.23
N GLY A 283 2.47 -14.12 -23.80
CA GLY A 283 1.42 -15.14 -23.98
C GLY A 283 0.63 -15.48 -22.72
N ILE A 284 0.93 -14.85 -21.58
CA ILE A 284 0.14 -14.96 -20.35
C ILE A 284 -0.83 -13.79 -20.31
N ARG A 285 -2.12 -14.09 -20.19
CA ARG A 285 -3.17 -13.09 -19.97
C ARG A 285 -3.47 -12.93 -18.50
N ARG A 286 -3.69 -11.69 -18.09
CA ARG A 286 -4.00 -11.28 -16.73
C ARG A 286 -5.01 -10.14 -16.74
N LEU A 287 -5.85 -10.06 -15.70
CA LEU A 287 -6.82 -8.99 -15.54
C LEU A 287 -6.27 -7.96 -14.55
N VAL A 288 -6.14 -6.70 -14.97
CA VAL A 288 -5.59 -5.62 -14.15
C VAL A 288 -6.71 -4.71 -13.65
N VAL A 289 -6.79 -4.54 -12.33
CA VAL A 289 -7.72 -3.66 -11.62
C VAL A 289 -6.95 -2.51 -10.98
N GLY A 290 -7.47 -1.29 -11.05
CA GLY A 290 -6.75 -0.09 -10.61
C GLY A 290 -5.92 0.54 -11.71
N THR A 291 -6.42 0.57 -12.95
CA THR A 291 -5.68 1.20 -14.08
C THR A 291 -5.66 2.73 -14.01
N SER A 292 -6.42 3.32 -13.09
CA SER A 292 -6.38 4.74 -12.75
C SER A 292 -6.45 4.95 -11.23
N ARG A 293 -6.18 6.18 -10.77
CA ARG A 293 -6.22 6.55 -9.34
C ARG A 293 -7.59 6.31 -8.70
N GLU A 294 -8.65 6.61 -9.43
CA GLU A 294 -10.05 6.38 -9.05
C GLU A 294 -10.67 5.52 -10.14
N PRO A 295 -10.43 4.20 -10.12
CA PRO A 295 -10.88 3.32 -11.18
C PRO A 295 -12.40 3.28 -11.17
N LYS A 296 -13.00 3.88 -12.20
CA LYS A 296 -14.43 3.77 -12.49
C LYS A 296 -14.63 2.53 -13.33
N ASP A 297 -15.58 1.69 -12.96
CA ASP A 297 -15.92 0.44 -13.67
C ASP A 297 -14.83 -0.66 -13.56
N GLU A 298 -14.08 -0.71 -12.46
CA GLU A 298 -13.16 -1.82 -12.14
C GLU A 298 -13.34 -2.27 -10.69
N TRP A 299 -13.35 -3.58 -10.46
CA TRP A 299 -13.54 -4.14 -9.12
C TRP A 299 -12.99 -5.56 -8.99
N ILE A 300 -12.83 -5.97 -7.73
CA ILE A 300 -12.72 -7.37 -7.33
C ILE A 300 -13.68 -7.55 -6.15
N ARG A 301 -14.52 -8.59 -6.19
CA ARG A 301 -15.52 -8.89 -5.16
C ARG A 301 -15.44 -10.38 -4.83
N SER A 302 -15.45 -10.75 -3.55
CA SER A 302 -15.54 -12.16 -3.16
C SER A 302 -17.00 -12.55 -3.10
N LEU A 303 -17.49 -13.26 -4.12
CA LEU A 303 -18.85 -13.76 -4.15
C LEU A 303 -19.08 -14.74 -2.99
N THR A 304 -18.07 -15.55 -2.65
CA THR A 304 -18.13 -16.47 -1.50
C THR A 304 -18.39 -15.72 -0.19
N LEU A 305 -17.63 -14.67 0.12
CA LEU A 305 -17.84 -13.88 1.34
C LEU A 305 -19.25 -13.27 1.38
N LEU A 306 -19.68 -12.67 0.26
CA LEU A 306 -20.98 -11.99 0.17
C LEU A 306 -22.17 -12.95 0.23
N GLU A 307 -21.98 -14.21 -0.16
CA GLU A 307 -22.97 -15.28 0.00
C GLU A 307 -23.03 -15.79 1.44
N GLU A 308 -21.88 -15.88 2.13
CA GLU A 308 -21.81 -16.30 3.53
C GLU A 308 -22.47 -15.30 4.48
N GLU A 309 -22.32 -14.00 4.25
CA GLU A 309 -22.93 -12.95 5.08
C GLU A 309 -24.46 -12.86 4.92
N LYS A 310 -25.01 -13.43 3.86
CA LYS A 310 -26.46 -13.50 3.62
C LYS A 310 -27.12 -14.72 4.28
N ARG A 311 -26.32 -15.67 4.79
CA ARG A 311 -26.81 -16.90 5.44
C ARG A 311 -26.97 -16.70 6.94
#